data_AF-A0A543IUJ2-F1
#
_entry.id   AF-A0A543IUJ2-F1
#
_cell.length_a   1.000
_cell.length_b   1.000
_cell.length_c   1.000
_cell.angle_alpha   90.00
_cell.angle_beta   90.00
_cell.angle_gamma   90.00
#
_symmetry.space_group_name_H-M   'P 1'
#
loop_
_entity.id
_entity.type
_entity.pdbx_description
1 polymer ?
#
loop_
_entity_poly.entity_id
_entity_poly.type
_entity_poly.pdbx_seq_one_letter_code
_entity_poly.pdbx_strand_id
1 'polypeptide(L)'
;MADRLSECQADMRILTDAADDIERTLRAVDATCSPDTWSGPAGDRFREEWAKHRSAIMAALDDARDQVQAITARVKREEEQARAAATT
;
A
#
# COMPACT_ATOMS: atom_id res chain seq x y z
N MET A 1 8.46 7.55 27.08
CA MET A 1 7.57 7.99 25.99
C MET A 1 8.28 7.63 24.71
N ALA A 2 7.65 6.90 23.79
CA ALA A 2 8.27 6.62 22.51
C ALA A 2 8.50 7.95 21.77
N ASP A 3 9.62 8.06 21.07
CA ASP A 3 9.90 9.22 20.22
C ASP A 3 8.80 9.29 19.14
N ARG A 4 8.28 10.48 18.84
CA ARG A 4 7.18 10.70 17.88
C ARG A 4 7.49 10.08 16.52
N LEU A 5 8.76 10.06 16.14
CA LEU A 5 9.25 9.38 14.94
C LEU A 5 9.06 7.86 15.01
N SER A 6 9.30 7.24 16.16
CA SER A 6 9.17 5.80 16.36
C SER A 6 7.72 5.35 16.30
N GLU A 7 6.79 6.12 16.86
CA GLU A 7 5.35 5.84 16.76
C GLU A 7 4.89 5.95 15.31
N CYS A 8 5.26 7.04 14.62
CA CYS A 8 4.97 7.21 13.20
C CYS A 8 5.52 6.05 12.34
N GLN A 9 6.76 5.62 12.58
CA GLN A 9 7.34 4.48 11.84
C GLN A 9 6.60 3.17 12.09
N ALA A 10 6.10 2.93 13.31
CA ALA A 10 5.31 1.74 13.62
C ALA A 10 3.98 1.74 12.86
N ASP A 11 3.27 2.88 12.86
CA ASP A 11 2.00 3.01 12.13
C ASP A 11 2.18 2.87 10.62
N MET A 12 3.21 3.50 10.06
CA MET A 12 3.55 3.42 8.64
C MET A 12 3.92 1.98 8.22
N ARG A 13 4.53 1.21 9.12
CA ARG A 13 4.82 -0.20 8.89
C ARG A 13 3.54 -1.03 8.81
N ILE A 14 2.57 -0.81 9.70
CA ILE A 14 1.27 -1.50 9.65
C ILE A 14 0.57 -1.23 8.32
N LEU A 15 0.59 0.03 7.84
CA LEU A 15 -0.01 0.39 6.55
C LEU A 15 0.69 -0.31 5.37
N THR A 16 2.02 -0.40 5.42
CA THR A 16 2.81 -1.08 4.39
C THR A 16 2.51 -2.58 4.36
N ASP A 17 2.49 -3.23 5.53
CA ASP A 17 2.19 -4.66 5.65
C ASP A 17 0.78 -4.97 5.14
N ALA A 18 -0.21 -4.12 5.46
CA ALA A 18 -1.57 -4.26 4.96
C ALA A 18 -1.66 -4.09 3.43
N ALA A 19 -0.93 -3.14 2.85
CA ALA A 19 -0.88 -2.95 1.40
C ALA A 19 -0.29 -4.18 0.69
N ASP A 20 0.77 -4.76 1.26
CA ASP A 20 1.42 -5.96 0.71
C ASP A 20 0.52 -7.20 0.80
N ASP A 21 -0.25 -7.35 1.87
CA ASP A 21 -1.23 -8.44 2.01
C ASP A 21 -2.38 -8.33 1.00
N ILE A 22 -2.86 -7.11 0.73
CA ILE A 22 -3.85 -6.87 -0.33
C ILE A 22 -3.25 -7.24 -1.69
N GLU A 23 -2.04 -6.79 -2.00
CA GLU A 23 -1.40 -7.11 -3.27
C GLU A 23 -1.20 -8.62 -3.46
N ARG A 24 -0.80 -9.33 -2.41
CA ARG A 24 -0.70 -10.80 -2.42
C ARG A 24 -2.06 -11.45 -2.71
N THR A 25 -3.12 -10.93 -2.13
CA THR A 25 -4.48 -11.43 -2.34
C THR A 25 -4.93 -11.22 -3.79
N LEU A 26 -4.64 -10.06 -4.38
CA LEU A 26 -4.94 -9.80 -5.80
C LEU A 26 -4.25 -10.81 -6.72
N ARG A 27 -2.97 -11.12 -6.46
CA ARG A 27 -2.21 -12.13 -7.21
C ARG A 27 -2.80 -13.53 -7.07
N ALA A 28 -3.34 -13.87 -5.90
CA ALA A 28 -4.02 -15.16 -5.69
C ALA A 28 -5.30 -15.24 -6.54
N VAL A 29 -6.10 -14.17 -6.61
CA VAL A 29 -7.29 -14.13 -7.48
C VAL A 29 -6.89 -14.31 -8.94
N ASP A 30 -5.86 -13.59 -9.42
CA ASP A 30 -5.34 -13.72 -10.78
C ASP A 30 -4.97 -15.18 -11.11
N ALA A 31 -4.30 -15.88 -10.18
CA ALA A 31 -3.92 -17.28 -10.35
C ALA A 31 -5.13 -18.23 -10.41
N THR A 32 -6.20 -17.94 -9.66
CA THR A 32 -7.39 -18.80 -9.61
C THR A 32 -8.37 -18.58 -10.78
N CYS A 33 -8.33 -17.42 -11.43
CA CYS A 33 -9.29 -17.02 -12.46
C CYS A 33 -8.71 -17.06 -13.89
N SER A 34 -7.66 -17.86 -14.09
CA SER A 34 -6.98 -18.00 -15.38
C SER A 34 -7.95 -18.44 -16.50
N PRO A 35 -7.63 -18.13 -17.78
CA PRO A 35 -8.42 -18.61 -18.92
C PRO A 35 -8.58 -20.14 -18.94
N ASP A 36 -7.57 -20.86 -18.45
CA ASP A 36 -7.55 -22.32 -18.37
C ASP A 36 -8.46 -22.86 -17.26
N THR A 37 -8.63 -22.10 -16.18
CA THR A 37 -9.49 -22.47 -15.05
C THR A 37 -10.94 -22.08 -15.30
N TRP A 38 -11.18 -20.84 -15.73
CA TRP A 38 -12.51 -20.24 -15.93
C TRP A 38 -12.71 -19.90 -17.40
N SER A 39 -13.01 -20.92 -18.20
CA SER A 39 -13.24 -20.78 -19.64
C SER A 39 -14.67 -20.32 -19.98
N GLY A 40 -14.83 -19.68 -21.13
CA GLY A 40 -16.13 -19.29 -21.69
C GLY A 40 -16.60 -17.89 -21.30
N PRO A 41 -17.76 -17.45 -21.84
CA PRO A 41 -18.18 -16.04 -21.83
C PRO A 41 -18.32 -15.43 -20.42
N ALA A 42 -18.72 -16.23 -19.44
CA ALA A 42 -18.81 -15.78 -18.04
C ALA A 42 -17.43 -15.50 -17.43
N GLY A 43 -16.44 -16.34 -17.73
CA GLY A 43 -15.05 -16.15 -17.30
C GLY A 43 -14.40 -14.94 -17.98
N ASP A 44 -14.69 -14.72 -19.26
CA ASP A 44 -14.22 -13.54 -20.00
C ASP A 44 -14.77 -12.24 -19.40
N ARG A 45 -16.07 -12.19 -19.14
CA ARG A 45 -16.72 -11.04 -18.48
C ARG A 45 -16.14 -10.81 -17.08
N PHE A 46 -15.95 -11.86 -16.30
CA PHE A 46 -15.32 -11.74 -14.97
C PHE A 46 -13.93 -11.12 -15.08
N ARG A 47 -13.08 -11.62 -15.99
CA ARG A 47 -11.72 -11.09 -16.17
C ARG A 47 -11.70 -9.64 -16.61
N GLU A 48 -12.62 -9.22 -17.47
CA GLU A 48 -12.72 -7.83 -17.90
C GLU A 48 -13.04 -6.89 -16.73
N GLU A 49 -14.06 -7.22 -15.93
CA GLU A 49 -14.44 -6.43 -14.76
C GLU A 49 -13.37 -6.50 -13.66
N TRP A 50 -12.80 -7.68 -13.44
CA TRP A 50 -11.70 -7.88 -12.50
C TRP A 50 -10.48 -7.01 -12.86
N ALA A 51 -10.10 -6.94 -14.14
CA ALA A 51 -8.99 -6.11 -14.57
C ALA A 51 -9.19 -4.62 -14.24
N LYS A 52 -10.42 -4.11 -14.39
CA LYS A 52 -10.78 -2.73 -14.03
C LYS A 52 -10.65 -2.51 -12.52
N HIS A 53 -11.24 -3.38 -11.71
CA HIS A 53 -11.19 -3.27 -10.26
C HIS A 53 -9.78 -3.44 -9.71
N ARG A 54 -9.04 -4.43 -10.19
CA ARG A 54 -7.64 -4.67 -9.83
C ARG A 54 -6.77 -3.45 -10.11
N SER A 55 -6.94 -2.82 -11.27
CA SER A 55 -6.20 -1.59 -11.61
C SER A 55 -6.50 -0.46 -10.63
N ALA A 56 -7.77 -0.25 -10.27
CA ALA A 56 -8.16 0.76 -9.29
C ALA A 56 -7.60 0.47 -7.89
N ILE A 57 -7.58 -0.79 -7.46
CA ILE A 57 -7.00 -1.19 -6.17
C ILE A 57 -5.48 -0.96 -6.18
N MET A 58 -4.78 -1.39 -7.24
CA MET A 58 -3.33 -1.15 -7.37
C MET A 58 -2.99 0.34 -7.31
N ALA A 59 -3.74 1.19 -8.02
CA ALA A 59 -3.54 2.63 -7.96
C ALA A 59 -3.72 3.20 -6.54
N ALA A 60 -4.71 2.71 -5.79
CA ALA A 60 -4.92 3.11 -4.40
C ALA A 60 -3.81 2.61 -3.47
N LEU A 61 -3.26 1.42 -3.72
CA LEU A 61 -2.11 0.89 -2.96
C LEU A 61 -0.84 1.71 -3.23
N ASP A 62 -0.59 2.08 -4.48
CA ASP A 62 0.56 2.91 -4.86
C ASP A 62 0.45 4.31 -4.23
N ASP A 63 -0.73 4.93 -4.29
CA ASP A 63 -0.99 6.22 -3.62
C ASP A 63 -0.79 6.12 -2.08
N ALA A 64 -1.26 5.03 -1.46
CA ALA A 64 -1.02 4.81 -0.03
C ALA A 64 0.47 4.71 0.31
N ARG A 65 1.27 4.03 -0.52
CA ARG A 65 2.73 3.91 -0.36
C ARG A 65 3.43 5.27 -0.52
N ASP A 66 3.02 6.05 -1.50
CA ASP A 66 3.53 7.42 -1.71
C ASP A 66 3.22 8.31 -0.50
N GLN A 67 2.00 8.24 0.03
CA GLN A 67 1.60 8.97 1.24
C GLN A 67 2.41 8.54 2.46
N VAL A 68 2.63 7.24 2.67
CA VAL A 68 3.45 6.69 3.75
C VAL A 68 4.88 7.26 3.68
N GLN A 69 5.48 7.27 2.50
CA GLN A 69 6.82 7.81 2.30
C GLN A 69 6.86 9.33 2.57
N ALA A 70 5.89 10.08 2.06
CA ALA A 70 5.81 11.52 2.23
C ALA A 70 5.64 11.92 3.70
N ILE A 71 4.76 11.24 4.44
CA ILE A 71 4.54 11.49 5.87
C ILE A 71 5.79 11.15 6.67
N THR A 72 6.40 9.99 6.44
CA THR A 72 7.63 9.57 7.14
C THR A 72 8.75 10.59 6.93
N ALA A 73 8.95 11.05 5.69
CA ALA A 73 9.96 12.05 5.35
C ALA A 73 9.67 13.41 6.01
N ARG A 74 8.39 13.81 6.11
CA ARG A 74 7.99 15.03 6.82
C ARG A 74 8.30 14.94 8.31
N VAL A 75 7.87 13.88 8.98
CA VAL A 75 8.10 13.70 10.43
C VAL A 75 9.59 13.66 10.75
N LYS A 76 10.39 12.96 9.95
CA LYS A 76 11.85 12.94 10.13
C LYS A 76 12.47 14.34 10.07
N ARG A 77 12.07 15.17 9.09
CA ARG A 77 12.56 16.56 8.98
C ARG A 77 12.12 17.42 10.15
N GLU A 78 10.89 17.29 10.63
CA GLU A 78 10.39 18.02 11.80
C GLU A 78 11.21 17.68 13.05
N GLU A 79 11.53 16.41 13.27
CA GLU A 79 12.35 15.96 14.41
C GLU A 79 13.80 16.44 14.30
N GLU A 80 14.40 16.41 13.12
CA GLU A 80 15.74 16.96 12.88
C GLU A 80 15.80 18.47 13.15
N GLN A 81 14.79 19.22 12.72
CA GLN A 81 14.67 20.66 12.97
C GLN A 81 14.48 20.96 14.47
N ALA A 82 13.63 20.20 15.16
CA ALA A 82 13.41 20.35 16.59
C ALA A 82 14.69 20.09 17.40
N ARG A 83 15.46 19.05 17.03
CA ARG A 83 16.75 18.74 17.66
C ARG A 83 17.81 19.83 17.41
N ALA A 84 17.86 20.36 16.19
CA ALA A 84 18.79 21.45 15.85
C ALA A 84 18.46 22.74 16.64
N ALA A 85 17.17 23.10 16.74
CA ALA A 85 16.72 24.26 17.50
C ALA A 85 16.96 24.12 19.02
N ALA A 86 16.87 22.92 19.57
CA ALA A 86 17.13 22.66 21.00
C ALA A 86 18.62 22.75 21.40
N THR A 87 19.54 22.78 20.42
CA THR A 87 21.00 22.81 20.64
C THR A 87 21.59 24.22 20.47
N THR A 88 20.77 25.21 20.07
CA THR A 88 21.14 26.63 19.88
C THR A 88 20.58 27.47 21.02
#